data_AF-A0AAW2JEF3-F1
#
_entry.id   AF-A0AAW2JEF3-F1
#
_cell.length_a   1.000
_cell.length_b   1.000
_cell.length_c   1.000
_cell.angle_alpha   90.00
_cell.angle_beta   90.00
_cell.angle_gamma   90.00
#
_symmetry.space_group_name_H-M   'P 1'
#
loop_
_entity.id
_entity.type
_entity.pdbx_description
1 polymer ?
#
loop_
_entity_poly.entity_id
_entity_poly.type
_entity_poly.pdbx_seq_one_letter_code
_entity_poly.pdbx_strand_id
1 'polypeptide(L)'
;MSMQKLSYVAVEVVFVTALLVLPIVLSTIDEPIPADKAQLNSWFDRNVGPLASREGSLDPAAVVEAEKNVTVVQVRADGSGDFKTITDAVKSVPTTTSIAWLSIGPGNYTEKVKIDRYTHFIALYGDPKNMPVMVFDGTAAQFGTLDSGTLSVESDYFSAVNLIFVVCV
;
A
#
# COMPACT_ATOMS: atom_id res chain seq x y z
N MET A 1 21.39 -54.61 34.43
CA MET A 1 20.41 -53.51 34.27
C MET A 1 19.03 -54.14 34.09
N SER A 2 18.05 -53.87 34.98
CA SER A 2 16.74 -54.54 34.95
C SER A 2 16.00 -54.28 33.63
N MET A 3 15.33 -55.31 33.09
CA MET A 3 14.64 -55.26 31.80
C MET A 3 13.61 -54.13 31.72
N GLN A 4 12.97 -53.78 32.84
CA GLN A 4 12.05 -52.63 32.96
C GLN A 4 12.71 -51.27 32.69
N LYS A 5 13.98 -51.08 33.08
CA LYS A 5 14.70 -49.83 32.82
C LYS A 5 15.05 -49.68 31.34
N LEU A 6 15.31 -50.79 30.65
CA LEU A 6 15.62 -50.80 29.23
C LEU A 6 14.37 -50.49 28.39
N SER A 7 13.20 -51.01 28.78
CA SER A 7 11.91 -50.70 28.15
C SER A 7 11.51 -49.23 28.31
N TYR A 8 11.72 -48.65 29.50
CA TYR A 8 11.42 -47.25 29.77
C TYR A 8 12.27 -46.31 28.91
N VAL A 9 13.58 -46.57 28.84
CA VAL A 9 14.51 -45.79 28.00
C VAL A 9 14.14 -45.89 26.52
N ALA A 10 13.73 -47.08 26.04
CA ALA A 10 13.31 -47.23 24.65
C ALA A 10 12.05 -46.41 24.31
N VAL A 11 11.06 -46.35 25.23
CA VAL A 11 9.84 -45.55 25.04
C VAL A 11 10.15 -44.06 25.02
N GLU A 12 11.00 -43.56 25.92
CA GLU A 12 11.39 -42.14 25.91
C GLU A 12 12.15 -41.77 24.63
N VAL A 13 13.05 -42.63 24.14
CA VAL A 13 13.77 -42.38 22.89
C VAL A 13 12.79 -42.32 21.70
N VAL A 14 11.77 -43.18 21.66
CA VAL A 14 10.72 -43.14 20.61
C VAL A 14 9.88 -41.87 20.70
N PHE A 15 9.52 -41.41 21.90
CA PHE A 15 8.78 -40.16 22.08
C PHE A 15 9.61 -38.93 21.70
N VAL A 16 10.89 -38.87 22.10
CA VAL A 16 11.80 -37.76 21.77
C VAL A 16 12.08 -37.72 20.27
N THR A 17 12.30 -38.88 19.65
CA THR A 17 12.47 -38.94 18.19
C THR A 17 11.19 -38.55 17.47
N ALA A 18 10.02 -39.05 17.87
CA ALA A 18 8.73 -38.63 17.30
C ALA A 18 8.52 -37.11 17.40
N LEU A 19 8.83 -36.50 18.55
CA LEU A 19 8.78 -35.03 18.76
C LEU A 19 9.74 -34.25 17.85
N LEU A 20 10.92 -34.82 17.52
CA LEU A 20 11.92 -34.20 16.65
C LEU A 20 11.59 -34.28 15.15
N VAL A 21 10.77 -35.25 14.72
CA VAL A 21 10.35 -35.40 13.31
C VAL A 21 8.98 -34.82 12.99
N LEU A 22 8.22 -34.33 13.98
CA LEU A 22 6.99 -33.59 13.68
C LEU A 22 7.36 -32.33 12.89
N PRO A 23 6.75 -32.08 11.71
CA PRO A 23 6.95 -30.83 11.00
C PRO A 23 6.36 -29.71 11.87
N ILE A 24 7.23 -28.99 12.57
CA ILE A 24 6.85 -27.80 13.32
C ILE A 24 6.54 -26.73 12.27
N VAL A 25 5.25 -26.47 12.04
CA VAL A 25 4.80 -25.31 11.26
C VAL A 25 4.94 -24.09 12.15
N LEU A 26 6.10 -23.42 12.09
CA LEU A 26 6.27 -22.09 12.66
C LEU A 26 5.56 -21.09 11.74
N SER A 27 4.46 -20.49 12.20
CA SER A 27 3.86 -19.33 11.54
C SER A 27 4.87 -18.18 11.58
N THR A 28 5.42 -17.79 10.44
CA THR A 28 6.49 -16.78 10.34
C THR A 28 6.03 -15.43 9.82
N ILE A 29 4.74 -15.09 9.93
CA ILE A 29 4.22 -13.80 9.42
C ILE A 29 4.38 -12.70 10.47
N ASP A 30 5.58 -12.54 11.04
CA ASP A 30 5.89 -11.50 12.04
C ASP A 30 7.33 -10.97 11.90
N GLU A 31 7.95 -11.02 10.71
CA GLU A 31 9.21 -10.31 10.47
C GLU A 31 8.92 -8.81 10.30
N PRO A 32 9.28 -7.93 11.27
CA PRO A 32 8.94 -6.51 11.19
C PRO A 32 9.68 -5.83 10.02
N ILE A 33 9.10 -4.75 9.48
CA ILE A 33 9.75 -3.93 8.46
C ILE A 33 11.09 -3.43 9.01
N PRO A 34 12.22 -3.63 8.29
CA PRO A 34 13.53 -3.26 8.77
C PRO A 34 13.70 -1.74 8.83
N ALA A 35 14.37 -1.25 9.88
CA ALA A 35 14.74 0.16 10.00
C ALA A 35 15.85 0.57 9.02
N ASP A 36 16.71 -0.39 8.63
CA ASP A 36 17.76 -0.18 7.65
C ASP A 36 17.19 -0.26 6.22
N LYS A 37 17.27 0.85 5.48
CA LYS A 37 16.81 0.94 4.09
C LYS A 37 17.50 -0.06 3.16
N ALA A 38 18.75 -0.43 3.45
CA ALA A 38 19.48 -1.39 2.63
C ALA A 38 18.87 -2.80 2.66
N GLN A 39 18.11 -3.12 3.71
CA GLN A 39 17.47 -4.42 3.89
C GLN A 39 16.04 -4.47 3.33
N LEU A 40 15.47 -3.32 2.97
CA LEU A 40 14.05 -3.19 2.63
C LEU A 40 13.66 -4.04 1.41
N ASN A 41 14.48 -4.04 0.35
CA ASN A 41 14.17 -4.81 -0.86
C ASN A 41 14.17 -6.31 -0.57
N SER A 42 15.20 -6.81 0.14
CA SER A 42 15.25 -8.23 0.51
C SER A 42 14.12 -8.62 1.46
N TRP A 43 13.72 -7.74 2.37
CA TRP A 43 12.56 -7.98 3.23
C TRP A 43 11.26 -8.01 2.41
N PHE A 44 11.09 -7.08 1.48
CA PHE A 44 9.91 -7.01 0.60
C PHE A 44 9.79 -8.25 -0.29
N ASP A 45 10.88 -8.69 -0.91
CA ASP A 45 10.90 -9.87 -1.76
C ASP A 45 10.54 -11.16 -0.99
N ARG A 46 10.99 -11.28 0.27
CA ARG A 46 10.67 -12.43 1.11
C ARG A 46 9.25 -12.44 1.66
N ASN A 47 8.74 -11.28 2.06
CA ASN A 47 7.48 -11.17 2.81
C ASN A 47 6.27 -10.83 1.91
N VAL A 48 6.48 -10.06 0.84
CA VAL A 48 5.44 -9.67 -0.12
C VAL A 48 5.58 -10.46 -1.42
N GLY A 49 6.78 -10.48 -1.98
CA GLY A 49 7.09 -11.19 -3.22
C GLY A 49 6.33 -10.68 -4.46
N PRO A 50 6.55 -11.31 -5.63
CA PRO A 50 5.87 -10.95 -6.86
C PRO A 50 4.38 -11.32 -6.81
N LEU A 51 3.54 -10.62 -7.60
CA LEU A 51 2.09 -10.90 -7.67
C LEU A 51 1.79 -12.38 -7.98
N ALA A 52 2.56 -12.99 -8.89
CA ALA A 52 2.38 -14.38 -9.30
C ALA A 52 2.45 -15.40 -8.14
N SER A 53 3.17 -15.09 -7.05
CA SER A 53 3.23 -16.00 -5.89
C SER A 53 2.09 -15.79 -4.89
N ARG A 54 1.34 -14.68 -4.97
CA ARG A 54 0.32 -14.30 -3.99
C ARG A 54 -1.07 -14.06 -4.56
N GLU A 55 -1.24 -14.06 -5.88
CA GLU A 55 -2.54 -13.77 -6.51
C GLU A 55 -3.69 -14.67 -6.00
N GLY A 56 -3.41 -15.93 -5.66
CA GLY A 56 -4.39 -16.86 -5.10
C GLY A 56 -4.83 -16.55 -3.66
N SER A 57 -4.09 -15.71 -2.93
CA SER A 57 -4.42 -15.27 -1.57
C SER A 57 -4.98 -13.85 -1.50
N LEU A 58 -5.07 -13.14 -2.63
CA LEU A 58 -5.60 -11.77 -2.68
C LEU A 58 -7.10 -11.80 -2.97
N ASP A 59 -7.87 -11.18 -2.09
CA ASP A 59 -9.32 -11.02 -2.19
C ASP A 59 -9.65 -9.53 -1.95
N PRO A 60 -10.42 -8.86 -2.83
CA PRO A 60 -11.08 -9.34 -4.04
C PRO A 60 -10.18 -9.47 -5.27
N ALA A 61 -10.62 -10.29 -6.23
CA ALA A 61 -9.97 -10.48 -7.53
C ALA A 61 -9.68 -9.17 -8.28
N ALA A 62 -10.45 -8.11 -8.01
CA ALA A 62 -10.21 -6.77 -8.53
C ALA A 62 -8.82 -6.21 -8.14
N VAL A 63 -8.26 -6.60 -6.99
CA VAL A 63 -6.90 -6.21 -6.57
C VAL A 63 -5.83 -6.90 -7.42
N VAL A 64 -6.06 -8.17 -7.78
CA VAL A 64 -5.15 -8.92 -8.66
C VAL A 64 -5.10 -8.30 -10.05
N GLU A 65 -6.28 -8.00 -10.63
CA GLU A 65 -6.36 -7.34 -11.94
C GLU A 65 -5.80 -5.91 -11.88
N ALA A 66 -6.16 -5.20 -10.80
CA ALA A 66 -5.45 -4.11 -10.14
C ALA A 66 -3.98 -3.99 -10.53
N GLU A 67 -3.21 -4.87 -9.90
CA GLU A 67 -1.77 -4.87 -9.91
C GLU A 67 -1.16 -5.38 -11.22
N LYS A 68 -1.90 -6.13 -12.04
CA LYS A 68 -1.44 -6.56 -13.37
C LYS A 68 -1.31 -5.38 -14.33
N ASN A 69 -2.10 -4.32 -14.15
CA ASN A 69 -2.11 -3.17 -15.02
C ASN A 69 -1.89 -1.86 -14.25
N VAL A 70 -0.70 -1.29 -14.38
CA VAL A 70 -0.36 0.00 -13.77
C VAL A 70 -0.27 1.07 -14.86
N THR A 71 -1.03 2.14 -14.67
CA THR A 71 -0.98 3.33 -15.52
C THR A 71 -0.29 4.45 -14.77
N VAL A 72 0.60 5.19 -15.42
CA VAL A 72 1.28 6.35 -14.82
C VAL A 72 0.79 7.61 -15.51
N VAL A 73 0.28 8.55 -14.72
CA VAL A 73 -0.23 9.85 -15.17
C VAL A 73 0.64 10.95 -14.58
N GLN A 74 1.21 11.81 -15.42
CA GLN A 74 2.09 12.89 -15.00
C GLN A 74 1.30 14.16 -14.73
N VAL A 75 1.36 14.66 -13.50
CA VAL A 75 0.76 15.94 -13.11
C VAL A 75 1.86 16.96 -12.86
N ARG A 76 1.85 18.07 -13.60
CA ARG A 76 2.85 19.14 -13.48
C ARG A 76 2.19 20.51 -13.59
N ALA A 77 2.29 21.33 -12.56
CA ALA A 77 1.72 22.68 -12.54
C ALA A 77 2.22 23.59 -13.68
N ASP A 78 3.45 23.37 -14.17
CA ASP A 78 4.04 24.10 -15.29
C ASP A 78 3.48 23.69 -16.66
N GLY A 79 2.68 22.62 -16.75
CA GLY A 79 2.12 22.08 -17.98
C GLY A 79 3.02 21.15 -18.78
N SER A 80 4.16 20.71 -18.22
CA SER A 80 5.05 19.72 -18.86
C SER A 80 4.56 18.27 -18.72
N GLY A 81 3.55 18.02 -17.88
CA GLY A 81 2.91 16.71 -17.70
C GLY A 81 1.64 16.55 -18.53
N ASP A 82 0.98 15.40 -18.36
CA ASP A 82 -0.31 15.09 -19.00
C ASP A 82 -1.41 16.04 -18.51
N PHE A 83 -1.36 16.42 -17.23
CA PHE A 83 -2.31 17.35 -16.61
C PHE A 83 -1.60 18.43 -15.80
N LYS A 84 -2.25 19.60 -15.71
CA LYS A 84 -1.81 20.70 -14.83
C LYS A 84 -2.34 20.60 -13.41
N THR A 85 -3.50 19.97 -13.25
CA THR A 85 -4.23 19.86 -11.98
C THR A 85 -4.37 18.40 -11.58
N ILE A 86 -4.44 18.16 -10.27
CA ILE A 86 -4.67 16.83 -9.71
C ILE A 86 -6.12 16.40 -9.96
N THR A 87 -7.06 17.34 -9.88
CA THR A 87 -8.49 17.10 -10.13
C THR A 87 -8.75 16.58 -11.55
N ASP A 88 -8.12 17.17 -12.57
CA ASP A 88 -8.31 16.71 -13.95
C ASP A 88 -7.65 15.36 -14.19
N ALA A 89 -6.48 15.12 -13.57
CA ALA A 89 -5.83 13.82 -13.60
C ALA A 89 -6.70 12.72 -12.98
N VAL A 90 -7.29 12.95 -11.81
CA VAL A 90 -8.23 12.00 -11.17
C VAL A 90 -9.42 11.71 -12.07
N LYS A 91 -10.04 12.74 -12.67
CA LYS A 91 -11.19 12.57 -13.58
C LYS A 91 -10.85 11.81 -14.87
N SER A 92 -9.59 11.84 -15.27
CA SER A 92 -9.13 11.14 -16.47
C SER A 92 -8.95 9.64 -16.26
N VAL A 93 -8.84 9.19 -15.00
CA VAL A 93 -8.67 7.78 -14.69
C VAL A 93 -9.95 7.04 -15.05
N PRO A 94 -9.90 6.10 -16.01
CA PRO A 94 -11.08 5.31 -16.34
C PRO A 94 -11.53 4.50 -15.13
N THR A 95 -12.84 4.31 -15.01
CA THR A 95 -13.48 3.49 -13.97
C THR A 95 -13.13 2.02 -14.18
N THR A 96 -11.87 1.63 -13.96
CA THR A 96 -11.35 0.31 -14.38
C THR A 96 -10.44 -0.35 -13.35
N THR A 97 -10.22 -1.64 -13.59
CA THR A 97 -9.41 -2.62 -12.86
C THR A 97 -7.90 -2.40 -12.97
N SER A 98 -7.42 -1.14 -13.01
CA SER A 98 -5.99 -0.82 -13.13
C SER A 98 -5.58 0.18 -12.06
N ILE A 99 -4.38 0.01 -11.50
CA ILE A 99 -3.84 1.02 -10.60
C ILE A 99 -3.46 2.27 -11.41
N ALA A 100 -3.91 3.43 -10.96
CA ALA A 100 -3.54 4.73 -11.52
C ALA A 100 -2.54 5.44 -10.60
N TRP A 101 -1.29 5.51 -11.04
CA TRP A 101 -0.20 6.23 -10.38
C TRP A 101 -0.12 7.65 -10.90
N LEU A 102 -0.71 8.58 -10.15
CA LEU A 102 -0.60 10.01 -10.40
C LEU A 102 0.74 10.49 -9.84
N SER A 103 1.74 10.60 -10.71
CA SER A 103 3.04 11.17 -10.38
C SER A 103 2.92 12.68 -10.39
N ILE A 104 2.94 13.29 -9.21
CA ILE A 104 2.75 14.72 -9.01
C ILE A 104 4.12 15.37 -8.85
N GLY A 105 4.46 16.24 -9.78
CA GLY A 105 5.72 16.98 -9.74
C GLY A 105 5.67 18.13 -8.74
N PRO A 106 6.84 18.71 -8.42
CA PRO A 106 6.94 19.77 -7.41
C PRO A 106 6.07 20.97 -7.77
N GLY A 107 5.56 21.64 -6.73
CA GLY A 107 4.76 22.84 -6.89
C GLY A 107 3.65 22.95 -5.85
N ASN A 108 2.96 24.08 -5.89
CA ASN A 108 1.78 24.33 -5.09
C ASN A 108 0.54 24.12 -5.96
N TYR A 109 -0.30 23.18 -5.55
CA TYR A 109 -1.57 22.84 -6.20
C TYR A 109 -2.69 23.39 -5.33
N THR A 110 -3.16 24.59 -5.71
CA THR A 110 -4.26 25.27 -5.01
C THR A 110 -5.60 24.81 -5.58
N GLU A 111 -6.09 23.69 -5.08
CA GLU A 111 -7.32 23.06 -5.55
C GLU A 111 -7.95 22.19 -4.46
N LYS A 112 -9.27 22.04 -4.52
CA LYS A 112 -9.99 21.07 -3.70
C LYS A 112 -10.14 19.77 -4.48
N VAL A 113 -9.55 18.69 -3.98
CA VAL A 113 -9.56 17.39 -4.65
C VAL A 113 -10.54 16.47 -3.95
N LYS A 114 -11.44 15.86 -4.73
CA LYS A 114 -12.32 14.78 -4.26
C LYS A 114 -12.11 13.56 -5.14
N ILE A 115 -11.74 12.44 -4.51
CA ILE A 115 -11.72 11.12 -5.15
C ILE A 115 -12.99 10.42 -4.68
N ASP A 116 -13.94 10.23 -5.59
CA ASP A 116 -15.25 9.67 -5.26
C ASP A 116 -15.19 8.15 -5.02
N ARG A 117 -16.31 7.63 -4.53
CA ARG A 117 -16.46 6.21 -4.20
C ARG A 117 -16.48 5.24 -5.38
N TYR A 118 -16.45 5.74 -6.61
CA TYR A 118 -16.47 4.94 -7.83
C TYR A 118 -15.10 4.89 -8.50
N THR A 119 -14.17 5.75 -8.07
CA THR A 119 -12.83 5.92 -8.64
C THR A 119 -11.80 5.22 -7.76
N HIS A 120 -11.61 3.91 -7.98
CA HIS A 120 -10.75 3.05 -7.16
C HIS A 120 -9.28 3.01 -7.62
N PHE A 121 -8.40 2.44 -6.79
CA PHE A 121 -7.00 2.13 -7.13
C PHE A 121 -6.15 3.35 -7.51
N ILE A 122 -6.41 4.50 -6.89
CA ILE A 122 -5.64 5.73 -7.09
C ILE A 122 -4.45 5.76 -6.14
N ALA A 123 -3.24 5.96 -6.70
CA ALA A 123 -2.06 6.29 -5.91
C ALA A 123 -1.53 7.67 -6.29
N LEU A 124 -1.41 8.56 -5.31
CA LEU A 124 -0.72 9.84 -5.45
C LEU A 124 0.74 9.67 -5.05
N TYR A 125 1.67 10.06 -5.92
CA TYR A 125 3.11 9.89 -5.68
C TYR A 125 3.88 11.18 -5.97
N GLY A 126 4.51 11.74 -4.94
CA GLY A 126 5.42 12.89 -5.06
C GLY A 126 6.90 12.50 -5.04
N ASP A 127 7.76 13.44 -5.44
CA ASP A 127 9.21 13.33 -5.25
C ASP A 127 9.55 13.57 -3.75
N PRO A 128 10.17 12.60 -3.04
CA PRO A 128 10.53 12.78 -1.62
C PRO A 128 11.50 13.94 -1.37
N LYS A 129 12.25 14.39 -2.38
CA LYS A 129 13.17 15.54 -2.26
C LYS A 129 12.48 16.88 -2.52
N ASN A 130 11.37 16.86 -3.27
CA ASN A 130 10.64 18.06 -3.68
C ASN A 130 9.14 17.78 -3.62
N MET A 131 8.64 17.54 -2.40
CA MET A 131 7.26 17.11 -2.21
C MET A 131 6.28 18.19 -2.68
N PRO A 132 5.29 17.86 -3.54
CA PRO A 132 4.23 18.78 -3.91
C PRO A 132 3.35 19.15 -2.71
N VAL A 133 2.85 20.38 -2.71
CA VAL A 133 1.93 20.89 -1.70
C VAL A 133 0.54 20.98 -2.29
N MET A 134 -0.39 20.21 -1.74
CA MET A 134 -1.82 20.38 -1.97
C MET A 134 -2.39 21.33 -0.93
N VAL A 135 -3.03 22.40 -1.39
CA VAL A 135 -3.57 23.44 -0.52
C VAL A 135 -4.95 23.90 -0.97
N PHE A 136 -5.84 24.10 -0.01
CA PHE A 136 -7.15 24.69 -0.23
C PHE A 136 -7.60 25.44 1.03
N ASP A 137 -8.25 26.58 0.83
CA ASP A 137 -8.82 27.40 1.91
C ASP A 137 -10.30 27.03 2.08
N GLY A 138 -10.51 25.85 2.68
CA GLY A 138 -11.82 25.32 2.99
C GLY A 138 -12.14 25.48 4.47
N THR A 139 -13.13 26.31 4.80
CA THR A 139 -13.61 26.42 6.20
C THR A 139 -14.90 25.65 6.41
N ALA A 140 -15.10 25.13 7.63
CA ALA A 140 -16.35 24.46 7.99
C ALA A 140 -17.57 25.40 7.92
N ALA A 141 -17.38 26.71 8.05
CA ALA A 141 -18.44 27.69 7.88
C ALA A 141 -18.96 27.77 6.43
N GLN A 142 -18.07 27.56 5.45
CA GLN A 142 -18.41 27.61 4.03
C GLN A 142 -18.85 26.25 3.48
N PHE A 143 -18.16 25.18 3.86
CA PHE A 143 -18.32 23.85 3.27
C PHE A 143 -18.92 22.82 4.21
N GLY A 144 -19.10 23.12 5.51
CA GLY A 144 -19.31 22.11 6.53
C GLY A 144 -18.03 21.31 6.82
N THR A 145 -17.98 20.66 7.98
CA THR A 145 -16.77 19.93 8.43
C THR A 145 -16.38 18.77 7.51
N LEU A 146 -17.37 18.08 6.93
CA LEU A 146 -17.11 16.92 6.07
C LEU A 146 -16.44 17.32 4.75
N ASP A 147 -16.81 18.47 4.19
CA ASP A 147 -16.31 18.92 2.90
C ASP A 147 -15.26 20.03 3.03
N SER A 148 -14.83 20.45 4.21
CA SER A 148 -13.81 21.51 4.33
C SER A 148 -12.37 21.05 4.06
N GLY A 149 -12.14 19.73 3.91
CA GLY A 149 -10.80 19.19 3.63
C GLY A 149 -10.26 19.55 2.25
N THR A 150 -8.94 19.72 2.15
CA THR A 150 -8.20 19.94 0.89
C THR A 150 -8.27 18.72 -0.03
N LEU A 151 -8.17 17.52 0.54
CA LEU A 151 -8.35 16.23 -0.13
C LEU A 151 -9.41 15.42 0.61
N SER A 152 -10.46 15.02 -0.09
CA SER A 152 -11.46 14.07 0.39
C SER A 152 -11.40 12.78 -0.43
N VAL A 153 -11.26 11.64 0.23
CA VAL A 153 -11.14 10.32 -0.42
C VAL A 153 -12.26 9.42 0.07
N GLU A 154 -13.11 9.00 -0.86
CA GLU A 154 -14.18 8.02 -0.65
C GLU A 154 -13.91 6.68 -1.38
N SER A 155 -12.72 6.57 -1.97
CA SER A 155 -12.26 5.44 -2.78
C SER A 155 -11.62 4.32 -1.96
N ASP A 156 -11.92 3.08 -2.33
CA ASP A 156 -11.13 1.92 -1.90
C ASP A 156 -9.74 1.87 -2.55
N TYR A 157 -8.76 1.29 -1.85
CA TYR A 157 -7.38 1.08 -2.31
C TYR A 157 -6.62 2.37 -2.68
N PHE A 158 -6.95 3.48 -2.02
CA PHE A 158 -6.20 4.73 -2.16
C PHE A 158 -4.85 4.67 -1.44
N SER A 159 -3.82 5.24 -2.06
CA SER A 159 -2.53 5.47 -1.41
C SER A 159 -1.97 6.86 -1.75
N ALA A 160 -1.20 7.43 -0.84
CA ALA A 160 -0.51 8.70 -1.05
C ALA A 160 0.84 8.67 -0.35
N VAL A 161 1.91 9.05 -1.07
CA VAL A 161 3.26 9.11 -0.51
C VAL A 161 4.03 10.33 -1.03
N ASN A 162 4.84 10.92 -0.14
CA ASN A 162 5.67 12.09 -0.41
C ASN A 162 4.88 13.33 -0.87
N LEU A 163 3.73 13.60 -0.24
CA LEU A 163 2.92 14.80 -0.50
C LEU A 163 2.69 15.57 0.80
N ILE A 164 2.51 16.88 0.69
CA ILE A 164 2.15 17.74 1.81
C ILE A 164 0.70 18.18 1.62
N PHE A 165 -0.13 17.94 2.64
CA PHE A 165 -1.52 18.40 2.67
C PHE A 165 -1.65 19.58 3.63
N VAL A 166 -2.17 20.70 3.14
CA VAL A 166 -2.35 21.92 3.93
C VAL A 166 -3.78 22.40 3.78
N VAL A 167 -4.43 22.70 4.91
CA VAL A 167 -5.64 23.53 4.96
C VAL A 167 -5.18 24.93 5.33
N CYS A 168 -5.44 25.92 4.49
CA CYS A 168 -5.27 27.32 4.88
C CYS A 168 -6.47 27.73 5.73
N VAL A 169 -6.19 28.35 6.89
CA VAL A 169 -7.17 28.86 7.86
C VAL A 169 -6.80 30.29 8.21
#